data_AF-A0A1F3BKH0-F1
#
_entry.id   AF-A0A1F3BKH0-F1
#
_cell.length_a   1.000
_cell.length_b   1.000
_cell.length_c   1.000
_cell.angle_alpha   90.00
_cell.angle_beta   90.00
_cell.angle_gamma   90.00
#
_symmetry.space_group_name_H-M   'P 1'
#
loop_
_entity.id
_entity.type
_entity.pdbx_description
1 polymer ?
#
loop_
_entity_poly.entity_id
_entity_poly.type
_entity_poly.pdbx_seq_one_letter_code
_entity_poly.pdbx_strand_id
1 'polypeptide(L)'
;MSDKKENIEFVEDKKDKKEHRKGSVKDILDGSILTNDWVVKQLPYIVFIVILAFIYIGNRYHAEKIVRANIIMQKEINDLRAEAITTSAELMFISKQSEVVKRIKKNGLELKESVEPPKKIIIK
;
A
#
# COMPACT_ATOMS: atom_id res chain seq x y z
N MET A 1 -74.95 -48.17 -36.10
CA MET A 1 -73.47 -48.17 -36.01
C MET A 1 -73.05 -46.71 -36.14
N SER A 2 -72.72 -46.04 -35.04
CA SER A 2 -71.35 -45.96 -34.46
C SER A 2 -70.38 -45.42 -35.51
N ASP A 3 -69.69 -44.29 -35.34
CA ASP A 3 -69.02 -43.87 -34.11
C ASP A 3 -68.90 -42.36 -33.90
N LYS A 4 -68.70 -42.09 -32.61
CA LYS A 4 -68.56 -40.90 -31.80
C LYS A 4 -67.56 -39.86 -32.34
N LYS A 5 -67.97 -38.58 -32.31
CA LYS A 5 -67.08 -37.42 -32.35
C LYS A 5 -66.26 -37.38 -31.07
N GLU A 6 -64.93 -37.39 -31.16
CA GLU A 6 -64.06 -37.03 -30.04
C GLU A 6 -63.64 -35.56 -30.20
N ASN A 7 -64.18 -34.72 -29.31
CA ASN A 7 -63.71 -33.36 -29.12
C ASN A 7 -62.37 -33.43 -28.39
N ILE A 8 -61.31 -32.97 -29.04
CA ILE A 8 -60.02 -32.78 -28.40
C ILE A 8 -60.10 -31.42 -27.71
N GLU A 9 -60.50 -31.43 -26.45
CA GLU A 9 -60.50 -30.24 -25.60
C GLU A 9 -59.06 -29.72 -25.47
N PHE A 10 -58.88 -28.45 -25.81
CA PHE A 10 -57.69 -27.69 -25.45
C PHE A 10 -57.58 -27.70 -23.92
N VAL A 11 -56.61 -28.46 -23.42
CA VAL A 11 -56.16 -28.31 -22.03
C VAL A 11 -55.41 -26.99 -21.97
N GLU A 12 -56.11 -25.98 -21.46
CA GLU A 12 -55.51 -24.72 -21.04
C GLU A 12 -54.43 -25.06 -20.00
N ASP A 13 -53.15 -24.88 -20.37
CA ASP A 13 -52.03 -25.02 -19.44
C ASP A 13 -52.25 -24.05 -18.28
N LYS A 14 -52.78 -24.59 -17.18
CA LYS A 14 -52.95 -23.89 -15.92
C LYS A 14 -51.58 -23.31 -15.55
N LYS A 15 -51.48 -21.99 -15.64
CA LYS A 15 -50.44 -21.19 -14.98
C LYS A 15 -50.49 -21.51 -13.49
N ASP A 16 -49.67 -22.47 -13.07
CA ASP A 16 -49.44 -22.78 -11.68
C ASP A 16 -48.74 -21.58 -11.02
N LYS A 17 -49.54 -20.70 -10.42
CA LYS A 17 -49.08 -19.80 -9.37
C LYS A 17 -48.67 -20.65 -8.17
N LYS A 18 -47.37 -20.76 -7.90
CA LYS A 18 -46.85 -21.33 -6.65
C LYS A 18 -45.77 -20.42 -6.05
N GLU A 19 -46.27 -19.56 -5.16
CA GLU A 19 -45.75 -19.17 -3.84
C GLU A 19 -44.31 -18.64 -3.66
N HIS A 20 -44.23 -17.53 -2.93
CA HIS A 20 -43.03 -16.93 -2.35
C HIS A 20 -42.30 -17.91 -1.41
N ARG A 21 -41.39 -18.73 -1.97
CA ARG A 21 -40.41 -19.46 -1.16
C ARG A 21 -39.26 -18.52 -0.83
N LYS A 22 -39.08 -18.27 0.47
CA LYS A 22 -37.95 -17.54 1.05
C LYS A 22 -36.65 -18.15 0.50
N GLY A 23 -35.84 -17.32 -0.16
CA GLY A 23 -34.65 -17.73 -0.91
C GLY A 23 -33.70 -18.58 -0.08
N SER A 24 -33.39 -19.77 -0.60
CA SER A 24 -32.47 -20.71 0.02
C SER A 24 -31.07 -20.48 -0.55
N VAL A 25 -30.02 -20.71 0.25
CA VAL A 25 -28.61 -20.65 -0.20
C VAL A 25 -28.37 -21.56 -1.42
N LYS A 26 -29.18 -22.62 -1.57
CA LYS A 26 -29.18 -23.50 -2.75
C LYS A 26 -29.52 -22.77 -4.05
N ASP A 27 -30.44 -21.83 -4.03
CA ASP A 27 -30.85 -21.08 -5.24
C ASP A 27 -29.72 -20.13 -5.71
N ILE A 28 -28.90 -19.66 -4.76
CA ILE A 28 -27.72 -18.84 -5.05
C ILE A 28 -26.62 -19.71 -5.66
N LEU A 29 -26.42 -20.93 -5.17
CA LEU A 29 -25.40 -21.87 -5.67
C LEU A 29 -25.77 -22.48 -7.03
N ASP A 30 -27.06 -22.79 -7.25
CA ASP A 30 -27.57 -23.38 -8.50
C ASP A 30 -27.77 -22.32 -9.61
N GLY A 31 -27.53 -21.04 -9.32
CA GLY A 31 -27.59 -19.96 -10.31
C GLY A 31 -29.01 -19.59 -10.77
N SER A 32 -30.05 -20.18 -10.18
CA SER A 32 -31.46 -19.86 -10.47
C SER A 32 -31.82 -18.42 -10.11
N ILE A 33 -31.03 -17.76 -9.27
CA ILE A 33 -31.17 -16.32 -9.01
C ILE A 33 -30.84 -15.45 -10.23
N LEU A 34 -29.93 -15.90 -11.10
CA LEU A 34 -29.45 -15.15 -12.28
C LEU A 34 -30.47 -15.17 -13.41
N THR A 35 -31.35 -16.16 -13.44
CA THR A 35 -32.44 -16.29 -14.42
C THR A 35 -33.69 -15.50 -14.04
N ASN A 36 -33.74 -14.87 -12.86
CA ASN A 36 -34.83 -13.97 -12.50
C ASN A 36 -34.80 -12.70 -13.38
N ASP A 37 -35.90 -12.38 -14.07
CA ASP A 37 -36.03 -11.21 -14.96
C ASP A 37 -35.58 -9.88 -14.32
N TRP A 38 -35.78 -9.74 -13.00
CA TRP A 38 -35.34 -8.57 -12.24
C TRP A 38 -33.81 -8.51 -12.10
N VAL A 39 -33.16 -9.64 -11.83
CA VAL A 39 -31.70 -9.74 -11.70
C VAL A 39 -31.04 -9.55 -13.06
N VAL A 40 -31.58 -10.16 -14.11
CA VAL A 40 -31.08 -10.02 -15.49
C VAL A 40 -31.02 -8.56 -15.92
N LYS A 41 -32.05 -7.76 -15.61
CA LYS A 41 -32.06 -6.31 -15.89
C LYS A 41 -30.98 -5.54 -15.14
N GLN A 42 -30.56 -6.01 -13.97
CA GLN A 42 -29.58 -5.34 -13.11
C GLN A 42 -28.15 -5.90 -13.25
N LEU A 43 -27.95 -6.97 -14.03
CA LEU A 43 -26.62 -7.51 -14.35
C LEU A 43 -25.58 -6.45 -14.77
N PRO A 44 -25.87 -5.48 -15.68
CA PRO A 44 -24.87 -4.47 -16.04
C PRO A 44 -24.42 -3.63 -14.83
N TYR A 45 -25.32 -3.36 -13.89
CA TYR A 45 -25.00 -2.63 -12.66
C TYR A 45 -24.17 -3.46 -11.68
N ILE A 46 -24.45 -4.77 -11.56
CA ILE A 46 -23.65 -5.68 -10.74
C ILE A 46 -22.23 -5.77 -11.28
N VAL A 47 -22.07 -5.93 -12.59
CA VAL A 47 -20.75 -5.97 -13.26
C VAL A 47 -20.00 -4.65 -13.02
N PHE A 48 -20.69 -3.51 -13.11
CA PHE A 48 -20.09 -2.20 -12.80
C PHE A 48 -19.54 -2.14 -11.36
N ILE A 49 -20.31 -2.59 -10.36
CA ILE A 49 -19.83 -2.65 -8.97
C ILE A 49 -18.63 -3.58 -8.83
N VAL A 50 -18.64 -4.74 -9.48
CA VAL A 50 -17.53 -5.69 -9.44
C VAL A 50 -16.26 -5.07 -10.03
N ILE A 51 -16.37 -4.32 -11.13
CA ILE A 51 -15.24 -3.58 -11.71
C ILE A 51 -14.71 -2.53 -10.71
N LEU A 52 -15.60 -1.77 -10.06
CA LEU A 52 -15.20 -0.82 -9.02
C LEU A 52 -14.52 -1.51 -7.83
N ALA A 53 -14.99 -2.69 -7.44
CA ALA A 53 -14.36 -3.48 -6.39
C ALA A 53 -12.93 -3.91 -6.77
N PHE A 54 -12.71 -4.35 -8.02
CA PHE A 54 -11.36 -4.65 -8.51
C PHE A 54 -10.45 -3.43 -8.51
N ILE A 55 -10.95 -2.27 -8.99
CA ILE A 55 -10.20 -1.01 -8.95
C ILE A 55 -9.86 -0.63 -7.51
N TYR A 56 -10.80 -0.77 -6.58
CA TYR A 56 -10.59 -0.47 -5.16
C TYR A 56 -9.52 -1.37 -4.54
N ILE A 57 -9.59 -2.67 -4.78
CA ILE A 57 -8.59 -3.64 -4.30
C ILE A 57 -7.21 -3.29 -4.86
N GLY A 58 -7.12 -3.04 -6.17
CA GLY A 58 -5.86 -2.64 -6.82
C GLY A 58 -5.27 -1.36 -6.23
N ASN A 59 -6.09 -0.33 -6.04
CA ASN A 59 -5.67 0.94 -5.44
C ASN A 59 -5.21 0.74 -3.99
N ARG A 60 -5.90 -0.09 -3.22
CA ARG A 60 -5.50 -0.41 -1.84
C ARG A 60 -4.12 -1.08 -1.78
N TYR A 61 -3.88 -2.09 -2.60
CA TYR A 61 -2.56 -2.74 -2.66
C TYR A 61 -1.45 -1.76 -3.06
N HIS A 62 -1.73 -0.85 -4.01
CA HIS A 62 -0.79 0.18 -4.43
C HIS A 62 -0.46 1.15 -3.28
N ALA A 63 -1.48 1.65 -2.59
CA ALA A 63 -1.32 2.54 -1.44
C ALA A 63 -0.50 1.87 -0.32
N GLU A 64 -0.80 0.62 0.02
CA GLU A 64 -0.03 -0.10 1.05
C GLU A 64 1.45 -0.30 0.66
N LYS A 65 1.73 -0.56 -0.63
CA LYS A 65 3.11 -0.67 -1.13
C LYS A 65 3.86 0.67 -0.97
N ILE A 66 3.22 1.78 -1.34
CA ILE A 66 3.80 3.12 -1.19
C ILE A 66 4.07 3.43 0.27
N VAL A 67 3.12 3.17 1.17
CA VAL A 67 3.29 3.42 2.61
C VAL A 67 4.46 2.62 3.16
N ARG A 68 4.58 1.33 2.82
CA ARG A 68 5.72 0.50 3.21
C ARG A 68 7.05 1.04 2.70
N ALA A 69 7.11 1.45 1.44
CA ALA A 69 8.31 2.05 0.86
C ALA A 69 8.70 3.35 1.56
N ASN A 70 7.72 4.18 1.92
CA ASN A 70 7.95 5.45 2.62
C ASN A 70 8.56 5.22 4.01
N ILE A 71 8.06 4.23 4.75
CA ILE A 71 8.61 3.85 6.07
C ILE A 71 10.07 3.40 5.96
N ILE A 72 10.39 2.56 4.98
CA ILE A 72 11.76 2.08 4.75
C ILE A 72 12.67 3.24 4.38
N MET A 73 12.25 4.08 3.44
CA MET A 73 13.01 5.25 2.99
C MET A 73 13.27 6.22 4.15
N GLN A 74 12.25 6.48 4.99
CA GLN A 74 12.40 7.38 6.13
C GLN A 74 13.38 6.82 7.18
N LYS A 75 13.38 5.51 7.37
CA LYS A 75 14.36 4.84 8.22
C LYS A 75 15.78 5.00 7.66
N GLU A 76 15.96 4.77 6.37
CA GLU A 76 17.26 4.92 5.70
C GLU A 76 17.81 6.34 5.80
N ILE A 77 16.96 7.36 5.62
CA ILE A 77 17.33 8.77 5.83
C ILE A 77 17.81 9.01 7.26
N ASN A 78 17.11 8.47 8.26
CA ASN A 78 17.48 8.63 9.66
C ASN A 78 18.80 7.93 9.98
N ASP A 79 19.02 6.73 9.45
CA ASP A 79 20.24 5.95 9.63
C ASP A 79 21.44 6.69 9.01
N LEU A 80 21.30 7.17 7.76
CA LEU A 80 22.33 7.97 7.08
C LEU A 80 22.65 9.27 7.81
N ARG A 81 21.62 9.94 8.38
CA ARG A 81 21.82 11.15 9.17
C ARG A 81 22.60 10.85 10.45
N ALA A 82 22.29 9.76 11.13
CA ALA A 82 23.00 9.34 12.33
C ALA A 82 24.47 9.01 12.02
N GLU A 83 24.72 8.31 10.91
CA GLU A 83 26.06 8.03 10.42
C GLU A 83 26.84 9.31 10.12
N ALA A 84 26.26 10.24 9.35
CA ALA A 84 26.90 11.51 9.00
C ALA A 84 27.27 12.33 10.25
N ILE A 85 26.38 12.40 11.25
CA ILE A 85 26.66 13.07 12.52
C ILE A 85 27.80 12.38 13.26
N THR A 86 27.79 11.05 13.33
CA THR A 86 28.81 10.27 14.02
C THR A 86 30.19 10.45 13.37
N THR A 87 30.27 10.31 12.05
CA THR A 87 31.52 10.50 11.30
C THR A 87 32.04 11.94 11.43
N SER A 88 31.14 12.94 11.38
CA SER A 88 31.52 14.34 11.57
C SER A 88 32.02 14.60 12.98
N ALA A 89 31.39 14.01 14.01
CA ALA A 89 31.82 14.12 15.39
C ALA A 89 33.18 13.45 15.63
N GLU A 90 33.43 12.29 15.02
CA GLU A 90 34.73 11.63 15.06
C GLU A 90 35.82 12.49 14.41
N LEU A 91 35.54 13.05 13.24
CA LEU A 91 36.46 13.98 12.57
C LEU A 91 36.74 15.21 13.44
N MET A 92 35.71 15.81 14.05
CA MET A 92 35.88 16.94 14.96
C MET A 92 36.72 16.59 16.18
N PHE A 93 36.51 15.40 16.76
CA PHE A 93 37.30 14.91 17.89
C PHE A 93 38.77 14.74 17.51
N ILE A 94 39.03 14.12 16.36
CA ILE A 94 40.39 13.89 15.85
C ILE A 94 41.09 15.22 15.47
N SER A 95 40.34 16.15 14.90
CA SER A 95 40.84 17.47 14.48
C SER A 95 41.00 18.45 15.65
N LYS A 96 40.54 18.09 16.85
CA LYS A 96 40.64 18.93 18.04
C LYS A 96 42.11 19.19 18.36
N GLN A 97 42.47 20.46 18.56
CA GLN A 97 43.84 20.90 18.89
C GLN A 97 44.49 20.06 20.00
N SER A 98 43.75 19.80 21.09
CA SER A 98 44.24 18.96 22.19
C SER A 98 44.57 17.53 21.77
N GLU A 99 43.77 16.91 20.87
CA GLU A 99 44.02 15.56 20.37
C GLU A 99 45.18 15.55 19.37
N VAL A 100 45.29 16.59 18.53
CA VAL A 100 46.43 16.78 17.62
C VAL A 100 47.74 16.91 18.42
N VAL A 101 47.77 17.75 19.46
CA VAL A 101 48.94 17.90 20.35
C VAL A 101 49.29 16.58 21.05
N LYS A 102 48.28 15.83 21.54
CA LYS A 102 48.51 14.49 22.11
C LYS A 102 49.14 13.53 21.10
N ARG A 103 48.66 13.51 19.85
CA ARG A 103 49.21 12.67 18.77
C ARG A 103 50.64 13.06 18.39
N ILE A 104 50.91 14.36 18.28
CA ILE A 104 52.26 14.91 18.01
C ILE A 104 53.24 14.44 19.09
N LYS A 105 52.87 14.58 20.38
CA LYS A 105 53.68 14.10 21.51
C LYS A 105 53.88 12.58 21.48
N LYS A 106 52.82 11.82 21.20
CA LYS A 106 52.90 10.35 21.07
C LYS A 106 53.84 9.91 19.94
N ASN A 107 53.88 10.66 18.84
CA ASN A 107 54.72 10.38 17.69
C ASN A 107 56.15 10.95 17.81
N GLY A 108 56.52 11.53 18.95
CA GLY A 108 57.88 12.04 19.20
C GLY A 108 58.25 13.31 18.43
N LEU A 109 57.26 14.05 17.91
CA LEU A 109 57.49 15.30 17.20
C LEU A 109 57.55 16.46 18.21
N GLU A 110 58.63 17.24 18.22
CA GLU A 110 58.84 18.37 19.14
C GLU A 110 58.12 19.67 18.70
N LEU A 111 56.86 19.56 18.28
CA LEU A 111 56.06 20.73 17.89
C LEU A 111 55.31 21.29 19.10
N LYS A 112 55.48 22.58 19.37
CA LYS A 112 54.81 23.31 20.46
C LYS A 112 53.76 24.26 19.88
N GLU A 113 52.58 24.33 20.51
CA GLU A 113 51.56 25.32 20.15
C GLU A 113 52.07 26.75 20.41
N SER A 114 51.76 27.66 19.50
CA SER A 114 52.02 29.10 19.69
C SER A 114 50.99 29.66 20.67
N VAL A 115 51.45 29.99 21.88
CA VAL A 115 50.61 30.59 22.94
C VAL A 115 50.52 32.11 22.79
N GLU A 116 51.44 32.72 22.02
CA GLU A 116 51.46 34.16 21.79
C GLU A 116 50.54 34.56 20.62
N PRO A 117 49.71 35.60 20.79
CA PRO A 117 48.84 36.09 19.73
C PRO A 117 49.63 36.78 18.60
N PRO A 118 49.16 36.71 17.35
CA PRO A 118 49.85 37.30 16.20
C PRO A 118 49.87 38.84 16.29
N LYS A 119 51.03 39.44 16.03
CA LYS A 119 51.19 40.91 16.04
C LYS A 119 50.81 41.48 14.67
N LYS A 120 49.90 42.45 14.64
CA LYS A 120 49.56 43.18 13.42
C LYS A 120 50.65 44.21 13.13
N ILE A 121 51.37 44.05 12.02
CA ILE A 121 52.34 45.04 11.56
C ILE A 121 51.55 46.14 10.84
N ILE A 122 51.56 47.35 11.41
CA ILE A 122 50.98 48.54 10.77
C ILE A 122 52.16 49.32 10.19
N ILE A 123 52.21 49.39 8.86
CA ILE A 123 53.19 50.22 8.14
C ILE A 123 52.64 51.65 8.17
N LYS A 124 53.46 52.59 8.65
CA LYS A 124 53.11 54.00 8.82
C LYS A 124 53.39 54.79 7.54
#